data_AF-A0A1B8S5I3-F1
#
_entry.id   AF-A0A1B8S5I3-F1
#
_cell.length_a   1.000
_cell.length_b   1.000
_cell.length_c   1.000
_cell.angle_alpha   90.00
_cell.angle_beta   90.00
_cell.angle_gamma   90.00
#
_symmetry.space_group_name_H-M   'P 1'
#
loop_
_entity.id
_entity.type
_entity.pdbx_description
1 polymer ?
#
loop_
_entity_poly.entity_id
_entity_poly.type
_entity_poly.pdbx_seq_one_letter_code
_entity_poly.pdbx_strand_id
1 'polypeptide(L)'
;MALIHEKIAALLEDMNLSNRQAALKCGIPYGTFNSALKHEREIGWSTLDALARGLGVSFHYFSSETAGLELLPDIRADAAAVKAFEILNTRLQAAARTRQYSGCDVSLQDFLDWWFANSGRLEGFDRLQHAVDMFNPPDAEQNRIQPIRSGPASLASICFEVSDSNQLRSTLNGFSDKVNADLVMAHSEAISRGEPVITHPSLDVKLLNGRRFTRQYRRVLAPVYLPDGKLLVVNFSQDIKTG
;
A
#
# COMPACT_ATOMS: atom_id res chain seq x y z
N MET A 1 15.49 23.32 41.03
CA MET A 1 14.82 23.95 39.87
C MET A 1 15.64 23.73 38.58
N ALA A 2 16.12 22.50 38.32
CA ALA A 2 17.02 22.17 37.20
C ALA A 2 16.40 21.25 36.14
N LEU A 3 15.17 20.76 36.38
CA LEU A 3 14.52 19.74 35.55
C LEU A 3 14.25 20.19 34.11
N ILE A 4 13.97 21.47 33.87
CA ILE A 4 13.54 21.93 32.54
C ILE A 4 14.70 22.11 31.58
N HIS A 5 15.86 22.56 32.07
CA HIS A 5 17.07 22.73 31.27
C HIS A 5 17.64 21.38 30.86
N GLU A 6 17.65 20.41 31.78
CA GLU A 6 18.03 19.03 31.52
C GLU A 6 17.10 18.37 30.49
N LYS A 7 15.78 18.57 30.61
CA LYS A 7 14.80 18.08 29.64
C LYS A 7 14.99 18.65 28.24
N ILE A 8 15.28 19.95 28.13
CA ILE A 8 15.54 20.56 26.83
C ILE A 8 16.86 20.03 26.26
N ALA A 9 17.91 19.89 27.07
CA ALA A 9 19.19 19.34 26.62
C ALA A 9 19.03 17.89 26.10
N ALA A 10 18.34 17.03 26.86
CA ALA A 10 18.07 15.64 26.48
C ALA A 10 17.24 15.56 25.18
N LEU A 11 16.22 16.41 25.04
CA LEU A 11 15.42 16.46 23.81
C LEU A 11 16.25 16.85 22.58
N LEU A 12 17.19 17.78 22.73
CA LEU A 12 18.06 18.20 21.63
C LEU A 12 19.08 17.11 21.26
N GLU A 13 19.60 16.39 22.25
CA GLU A 13 20.50 15.26 22.04
C GLU A 13 19.80 14.12 21.28
N ASP A 14 18.59 13.73 21.71
CA ASP A 14 17.79 12.70 21.06
C ASP A 14 17.44 13.02 19.60
N MET A 15 17.17 14.30 19.31
CA MET A 15 16.90 14.76 17.96
C MET A 15 18.16 15.02 17.13
N ASN A 16 19.35 14.82 17.73
CA ASN A 16 20.65 15.09 17.15
C ASN A 16 20.78 16.54 16.63
N LEU A 17 20.26 17.50 17.40
CA LEU A 17 20.22 18.92 17.07
C LEU A 17 21.16 19.72 17.98
N SER A 18 21.97 20.59 17.40
CA SER A 18 22.68 21.61 18.17
C SER A 18 21.75 22.71 18.66
N ASN A 19 22.08 23.38 19.77
CA ASN A 19 21.35 24.55 20.29
C ASN A 19 21.09 25.62 19.21
N ARG A 20 22.02 25.78 18.27
CA ARG A 20 21.92 26.72 17.15
C ARG A 20 20.86 26.28 16.14
N GLN A 21 20.85 25.01 15.77
CA GLN A 21 19.85 24.45 14.85
C GLN A 21 18.45 24.45 15.48
N ALA A 22 18.35 24.10 16.76
CA ALA A 22 17.09 24.14 17.51
C ALA A 22 16.50 25.55 17.57
N ALA A 23 17.32 26.54 17.94
CA ALA A 23 16.90 27.95 18.00
C ALA A 23 16.40 28.44 16.63
N LEU A 24 17.12 28.14 15.56
CA LEU A 24 16.74 28.52 14.19
C LEU A 24 15.45 27.84 13.74
N LYS A 25 15.30 26.55 14.03
CA LYS A 25 14.10 25.76 13.67
C LYS A 25 12.86 26.21 14.44
N CYS A 26 13.03 26.67 15.67
CA CYS A 26 11.92 27.12 16.53
C CYS A 26 11.67 28.63 16.46
N GLY A 27 12.45 29.38 15.67
CA GLY A 27 12.32 30.83 15.57
C GLY A 27 12.69 31.60 16.85
N ILE A 28 13.57 31.03 17.68
CA ILE A 28 13.99 31.60 18.97
C ILE A 28 15.36 32.30 18.80
N PRO A 29 15.60 33.47 19.43
CA PRO A 29 16.91 34.11 19.41
C PRO A 29 18.00 33.22 20.03
N TYR A 30 18.97 32.79 19.22
CA TYR A 30 20.02 31.86 19.64
C TYR A 30 20.82 32.32 20.86
N GLY A 31 21.20 33.60 20.91
CA GLY A 31 21.95 34.14 22.05
C GLY A 31 21.20 34.00 23.37
N THR A 32 19.92 34.36 23.36
CA THR A 32 19.03 34.26 24.53
C THR A 32 18.79 32.80 24.92
N PHE A 33 18.54 31.92 23.95
CA PHE A 33 18.31 30.50 24.19
C PHE A 33 19.55 29.78 24.74
N ASN A 34 20.71 30.01 24.13
CA ASN A 34 21.96 29.39 24.54
C ASN A 34 22.43 29.89 25.91
N SER A 35 22.26 31.18 26.21
CA SER A 35 22.51 31.72 27.55
C SER A 35 21.51 31.19 28.59
N ALA A 36 20.25 30.94 28.22
CA ALA A 36 19.26 30.36 29.12
C ALA A 36 19.59 28.92 29.51
N LEU A 37 20.04 28.10 28.54
CA LEU A 37 20.48 26.73 28.80
C LEU A 37 21.81 26.67 29.57
N LYS A 38 22.80 27.50 29.22
CA LYS A 38 24.14 27.47 29.83
C LYS A 38 24.17 28.01 31.26
N HIS A 39 23.32 28.97 31.58
CA HIS A 39 23.29 29.65 32.88
C HIS A 39 22.03 29.33 33.69
N GLU A 40 21.30 28.29 33.30
CA GLU A 40 20.06 27.83 33.96
C GLU A 40 19.07 28.96 34.26
N ARG A 41 18.97 29.95 33.35
CA ARG A 41 18.03 31.07 33.52
C ARG A 41 16.63 30.59 33.27
N GLU A 42 15.67 31.21 33.94
CA GLU A 42 14.25 30.88 33.78
C GLU A 42 13.84 30.91 32.30
N ILE A 43 13.23 29.81 31.85
CA ILE A 43 12.75 29.67 30.48
C ILE A 43 11.26 30.00 30.47
N GLY A 44 10.94 31.17 29.92
CA GLY A 44 9.57 31.64 29.82
C GLY A 44 8.69 30.76 28.91
N TRP A 45 7.39 30.83 29.16
CA TRP A 45 6.36 30.07 28.45
C TRP A 45 6.45 30.21 26.91
N SER A 46 6.73 31.40 26.41
CA SER A 46 6.85 31.66 24.96
C SER A 46 7.97 30.87 24.30
N THR A 47 9.05 30.60 25.02
CA THR A 47 10.20 29.83 24.53
C THR A 47 9.88 28.34 24.53
N LEU A 48 9.20 27.84 25.57
CA LEU A 48 8.74 26.46 25.66
C LEU A 48 7.68 26.13 24.60
N ASP A 49 6.74 27.04 24.36
CA ASP A 49 5.73 26.90 23.32
C ASP A 49 6.35 26.91 21.91
N ALA A 50 7.34 27.78 21.67
CA ALA A 50 8.08 27.79 20.41
C ALA A 50 8.90 26.50 20.19
N LEU A 51 9.50 25.93 21.24
CA LEU A 51 10.19 24.63 21.18
C LEU A 51 9.20 23.49 20.91
N ALA A 52 8.07 23.47 21.59
CA ALA A 52 7.02 22.47 21.41
C ALA A 52 6.53 22.44 19.95
N ARG A 53 6.19 23.61 19.40
CA ARG A 53 5.70 23.75 18.02
C ARG A 53 6.81 23.50 16.99
N GLY A 54 8.03 23.97 17.24
CA GLY A 54 9.15 23.83 16.29
C GLY A 54 9.78 22.45 16.23
N LEU A 55 9.72 21.69 17.34
CA LEU A 55 10.28 20.34 17.44
C LEU A 55 9.20 19.25 17.37
N GLY A 56 7.91 19.62 17.38
CA GLY A 56 6.80 18.68 17.28
C GLY A 56 6.58 17.87 18.56
N VAL A 57 6.93 18.43 19.71
CA VAL A 57 6.74 17.78 21.02
C VAL A 57 5.57 18.40 21.78
N SER A 58 4.87 17.59 22.57
CA SER A 58 3.77 18.07 23.41
C SER A 58 4.30 19.01 24.50
N PHE A 59 3.62 20.13 24.73
CA PHE A 59 3.96 21.07 25.81
C PHE A 59 3.98 20.40 27.19
N HIS A 60 3.19 19.33 27.36
CA HIS A 60 3.16 18.52 28.60
C HIS A 60 4.50 17.88 28.95
N TYR A 61 5.40 17.70 27.98
CA TYR A 61 6.75 17.19 28.17
C TYR A 61 7.57 18.09 29.13
N PHE A 62 7.40 19.40 29.02
CA PHE A 62 8.10 20.39 29.84
C PHE A 62 7.46 20.61 31.21
N SER A 63 6.22 20.17 31.42
CA SER A 63 5.47 20.36 32.68
C SER A 63 5.42 19.15 33.60
N SER A 64 5.81 17.95 33.15
CA SER A 64 5.81 16.75 34.01
C SER A 64 6.99 16.74 35.00
N GLU A 65 6.80 16.21 36.21
CA GLU A 65 7.90 16.02 37.20
C GLU A 65 8.80 14.81 36.87
N THR A 66 8.41 13.98 35.91
CA THR A 66 9.22 12.85 35.44
C THR A 66 10.18 13.32 34.34
N ALA A 67 11.47 13.27 34.64
CA ALA A 67 12.58 13.36 33.67
C ALA A 67 12.81 12.00 32.98
N GLY A 68 11.73 11.26 32.73
CA GLY A 68 11.73 10.08 31.88
C GLY A 68 11.42 10.53 30.46
N LEU A 69 12.32 10.26 29.54
CA LEU A 69 11.99 10.17 28.13
C LEU A 69 10.96 9.06 27.96
N GLU A 70 9.68 9.38 28.07
CA GLU A 70 8.63 8.55 27.48
C GLU A 70 8.54 8.85 25.98
N LEU A 71 9.64 8.55 25.29
CA LEU A 71 9.57 7.94 23.97
C LEU A 71 9.59 6.42 24.18
N LEU A 72 8.54 5.92 24.84
CA LEU A 72 8.13 4.56 24.63
C LEU A 72 6.73 4.65 23.99
N PRO A 73 6.49 4.06 22.80
CA PRO A 73 5.14 3.63 22.51
C PRO A 73 4.74 2.76 23.69
N ASP A 74 3.52 2.91 24.21
CA ASP A 74 3.05 2.02 25.26
C ASP A 74 3.35 0.56 24.80
N ILE A 75 4.33 -0.10 25.43
CA ILE A 75 4.68 -1.52 25.19
C ILE A 75 3.69 -2.41 25.96
N ARG A 76 2.63 -1.82 26.51
CA ARG A 76 1.33 -2.45 26.50
C ARG A 76 0.53 -1.78 25.40
N ALA A 77 0.95 -2.00 24.16
CA ALA A 77 0.05 -1.77 23.06
C ALA A 77 -1.09 -2.75 23.34
N ASP A 78 -2.15 -2.21 23.96
CA ASP A 78 -3.38 -2.93 24.21
C ASP A 78 -3.66 -3.67 22.90
N ALA A 79 -4.04 -4.94 22.96
CA ALA A 79 -4.39 -5.66 21.73
C ALA A 79 -5.38 -4.81 20.90
N ALA A 80 -6.16 -3.95 21.56
CA ALA A 80 -6.96 -2.90 20.96
C ALA A 80 -6.17 -1.81 20.19
N ALA A 81 -5.04 -1.29 20.69
CA ALA A 81 -4.24 -0.25 20.05
C ALA A 81 -3.43 -0.77 18.84
N VAL A 82 -2.82 -1.97 18.94
CA VAL A 82 -2.20 -2.63 17.77
C VAL A 82 -3.26 -2.90 16.71
N LYS A 83 -4.40 -3.45 17.11
CA LYS A 83 -5.51 -3.73 16.21
C LYS A 83 -6.12 -2.45 15.64
N ALA A 84 -6.17 -1.36 16.41
CA ALA A 84 -6.63 -0.06 15.92
C ALA A 84 -5.66 0.53 14.90
N PHE A 85 -4.35 0.39 15.12
CA PHE A 85 -3.34 0.81 14.16
C PHE A 85 -3.35 -0.07 12.91
N GLU A 86 -3.50 -1.40 13.04
CA GLU A 86 -3.68 -2.31 11.90
C GLU A 86 -4.96 -2.00 11.12
N ILE A 87 -6.08 -1.74 11.80
CA ILE A 87 -7.34 -1.32 11.18
C ILE A 87 -7.13 0.02 10.48
N LEU A 88 -6.51 1.00 11.13
CA LEU A 88 -6.25 2.32 10.55
C LEU A 88 -5.34 2.22 9.33
N ASN A 89 -4.25 1.46 9.42
CA ASN A 89 -3.33 1.25 8.32
C ASN A 89 -4.01 0.47 7.18
N THR A 90 -4.83 -0.53 7.49
CA THR A 90 -5.65 -1.24 6.51
C THR A 90 -6.66 -0.29 5.84
N ARG A 91 -7.25 0.64 6.58
CA ARG A 91 -8.20 1.63 6.07
C ARG A 91 -7.50 2.72 5.24
N LEU A 92 -6.32 3.17 5.64
CA LEU A 92 -5.48 4.09 4.88
C LEU A 92 -4.99 3.45 3.59
N GLN A 93 -4.52 2.20 3.65
CA GLN A 93 -4.22 1.41 2.47
C GLN A 93 -5.46 1.23 1.61
N ALA A 94 -6.62 0.87 2.17
CA ALA A 94 -7.87 0.74 1.42
C ALA A 94 -8.30 2.06 0.78
N ALA A 95 -8.09 3.21 1.44
CA ALA A 95 -8.39 4.54 0.90
C ALA A 95 -7.39 4.96 -0.19
N ALA A 96 -6.10 4.64 -0.03
CA ALA A 96 -5.07 4.85 -1.05
C ALA A 96 -5.33 3.97 -2.28
N ARG A 97 -5.70 2.70 -2.06
CA ARG A 97 -6.16 1.77 -3.10
C ARG A 97 -7.43 2.28 -3.76
N THR A 98 -8.40 2.79 -2.99
CA THR A 98 -9.63 3.43 -3.53
C THR A 98 -9.28 4.61 -4.43
N ARG A 99 -8.33 5.47 -4.04
CA ARG A 99 -7.83 6.55 -4.90
C ARG A 99 -7.09 6.05 -6.15
N GLN A 100 -6.33 4.96 -6.05
CA GLN A 100 -5.73 4.29 -7.23
C GLN A 100 -6.80 3.67 -8.14
N TYR A 101 -7.84 3.06 -7.58
CA TYR A 101 -9.03 2.58 -8.31
C TYR A 101 -9.80 3.73 -8.97
N SER A 102 -9.78 4.94 -8.39
CA SER A 102 -10.32 6.16 -8.99
C SER A 102 -9.43 6.78 -10.07
N GLY A 103 -8.18 6.33 -10.20
CA GLY A 103 -7.20 6.86 -11.16
C GLY A 103 -7.06 6.02 -12.44
N CYS A 104 -7.76 4.88 -12.52
CA CYS A 104 -7.81 4.05 -13.72
C CYS A 104 -9.28 3.98 -14.17
N ASP A 105 -9.66 4.89 -15.07
CA ASP A 105 -11.02 5.05 -15.62
C ASP A 105 -11.48 3.90 -16.54
N VAL A 106 -10.82 2.74 -16.51
CA VAL A 106 -11.19 1.61 -17.35
C VAL A 106 -12.32 0.84 -16.69
N SER A 107 -13.52 0.98 -17.24
CA SER A 107 -14.67 0.18 -16.83
C SER A 107 -14.65 -1.21 -17.48
N LEU A 108 -15.48 -2.11 -16.96
CA LEU A 108 -15.75 -3.39 -17.61
C LEU A 108 -16.24 -3.23 -19.05
N GLN A 109 -17.10 -2.23 -19.28
CA GLN A 109 -17.65 -1.97 -20.61
C GLN A 109 -16.53 -1.57 -21.58
N ASP A 110 -15.61 -0.68 -21.14
CA ASP A 110 -14.47 -0.27 -21.97
C ASP A 110 -13.59 -1.45 -22.37
N PHE A 111 -13.37 -2.40 -21.45
CA PHE A 111 -12.61 -3.61 -21.75
C PHE A 111 -13.32 -4.50 -22.78
N LEU A 112 -14.62 -4.73 -22.62
CA LEU A 112 -15.40 -5.56 -23.52
C LEU A 112 -15.54 -4.92 -24.91
N ASP A 113 -15.85 -3.63 -24.97
CA ASP A 113 -15.95 -2.87 -26.20
C ASP A 113 -14.64 -2.92 -26.98
N TRP A 114 -13.51 -2.76 -26.29
CA TRP A 114 -12.19 -2.95 -26.90
C TRP A 114 -12.01 -4.36 -27.45
N TRP A 115 -12.34 -5.40 -26.68
CA TRP A 115 -12.13 -6.78 -27.12
C TRP A 115 -12.97 -7.09 -28.36
N PHE A 116 -14.25 -6.70 -28.38
CA PHE A 116 -15.15 -6.91 -29.51
C PHE A 116 -14.74 -6.09 -30.73
N ALA A 117 -14.33 -4.83 -30.55
CA ALA A 117 -13.87 -3.97 -31.65
C ALA A 117 -12.63 -4.53 -32.35
N ASN A 118 -11.74 -5.20 -31.61
CA ASN A 118 -10.51 -5.79 -32.16
C ASN A 118 -10.63 -7.30 -32.43
N SER A 119 -11.78 -7.91 -32.14
CA SER A 119 -12.00 -9.37 -32.25
C SER A 119 -10.89 -10.17 -31.56
N GLY A 120 -10.49 -9.73 -30.36
CA GLY A 120 -9.41 -10.34 -29.58
C GLY A 120 -7.98 -10.09 -30.10
N ARG A 121 -7.76 -9.29 -31.14
CA ARG A 121 -6.40 -8.86 -31.50
C ARG A 121 -5.86 -7.84 -30.50
N LEU A 122 -4.60 -7.97 -30.12
CA LEU A 122 -3.94 -7.05 -29.18
C LEU A 122 -3.53 -5.74 -29.89
N GLU A 123 -4.51 -4.98 -30.36
CA GLU A 123 -4.36 -3.71 -31.07
C GLU A 123 -4.93 -2.57 -30.20
N GLY A 124 -4.31 -1.37 -30.23
CA GLY A 124 -4.79 -0.20 -29.47
C GLY A 124 -4.87 -0.40 -27.94
N PHE A 125 -4.03 -1.28 -27.39
CA PHE A 125 -4.11 -1.76 -26.00
C PHE A 125 -3.50 -0.80 -24.95
N ASP A 126 -2.98 0.36 -25.36
CA ASP A 126 -2.17 1.24 -24.52
C ASP A 126 -2.87 1.74 -23.26
N ARG A 127 -4.20 1.95 -23.34
CA ARG A 127 -5.00 2.37 -22.19
C ARG A 127 -5.28 1.24 -21.22
N LEU A 128 -5.52 0.04 -21.74
CA LEU A 128 -5.93 -1.13 -20.95
C LEU A 128 -4.75 -1.82 -20.29
N GLN A 129 -3.55 -1.72 -20.86
CA GLN A 129 -2.35 -2.40 -20.36
C GLN A 129 -2.02 -2.12 -18.90
N HIS A 130 -2.49 -1.00 -18.35
CA HIS A 130 -2.28 -0.62 -16.96
C HIS A 130 -3.24 -1.30 -15.99
N ALA A 131 -4.44 -1.68 -16.46
CA ALA A 131 -5.54 -2.18 -15.64
C ALA A 131 -5.71 -3.71 -15.68
N VAL A 132 -4.90 -4.40 -16.49
CA VAL A 132 -5.04 -5.84 -16.76
C VAL A 132 -3.75 -6.60 -16.50
N ASP A 133 -3.90 -7.89 -16.22
CA ASP A 133 -2.80 -8.83 -16.14
C ASP A 133 -2.80 -9.73 -17.39
N MET A 134 -1.62 -10.06 -17.91
CA MET A 134 -1.49 -10.91 -19.09
C MET A 134 -0.76 -12.20 -18.73
N PHE A 135 -1.25 -13.30 -19.30
CA PHE A 135 -0.77 -14.65 -19.03
C PHE A 135 -0.46 -15.38 -20.34
N ASN A 136 0.52 -16.27 -20.29
CA ASN A 136 0.60 -17.33 -21.28
C ASN A 136 -0.60 -18.28 -21.11
N PRO A 137 -0.99 -19.02 -22.16
CA PRO A 137 -1.88 -20.16 -22.02
C PRO A 137 -1.42 -21.08 -20.88
N PRO A 138 -2.34 -21.59 -20.06
CA PRO A 138 -1.99 -22.45 -18.95
C PRO A 138 -1.31 -23.73 -19.46
N ASP A 139 -0.27 -24.15 -18.74
CA ASP A 139 0.41 -25.41 -19.00
C ASP A 139 -0.29 -26.53 -18.22
N ALA A 140 -0.74 -27.56 -18.95
CA ALA A 140 -1.46 -28.69 -18.40
C ALA A 140 -0.59 -29.53 -17.43
N GLU A 141 0.72 -29.53 -17.60
CA GLU A 141 1.64 -30.29 -16.76
C GLU A 141 1.99 -29.56 -15.46
N GLN A 142 2.06 -28.22 -15.51
CA GLN A 142 2.47 -27.42 -14.36
C GLN A 142 1.32 -27.10 -13.41
N ASN A 143 0.06 -27.18 -13.87
CA ASN A 143 -1.14 -26.82 -13.10
C ASN A 143 -0.99 -25.44 -12.43
N ARG A 144 -0.40 -24.48 -13.17
CA ARG A 144 -0.17 -23.10 -12.74
C ARG A 144 -0.34 -22.18 -13.93
N ILE A 145 -0.91 -20.99 -13.68
CA ILE A 145 -0.95 -19.91 -14.67
C ILE A 145 0.38 -19.14 -14.64
N GLN A 146 0.85 -18.70 -15.80
CA GLN A 146 2.14 -18.01 -15.92
C GLN A 146 1.94 -16.55 -16.33
N PRO A 147 2.02 -15.59 -15.39
CA PRO A 147 1.95 -14.18 -15.74
C PRO A 147 3.17 -13.79 -16.57
N ILE A 148 2.92 -13.05 -17.63
CA ILE A 148 3.94 -12.38 -18.46
C ILE A 148 4.01 -10.89 -18.14
N ARG A 149 2.87 -10.28 -17.78
CA ARG A 149 2.77 -8.86 -17.44
C ARG A 149 1.72 -8.66 -16.35
N SER A 150 2.03 -7.77 -15.41
CA SER A 150 1.09 -7.29 -14.40
C SER A 150 0.87 -5.81 -14.63
N GLY A 151 -0.38 -5.39 -14.82
CA GLY A 151 -0.71 -3.98 -14.95
C GLY A 151 -0.57 -3.29 -13.58
N PRO A 152 0.11 -2.13 -13.45
CA PRO A 152 0.31 -1.49 -12.15
C PRO A 152 -1.00 -1.09 -11.43
N ALA A 153 -2.08 -0.91 -12.18
CA ALA A 153 -3.42 -0.62 -11.68
C ALA A 153 -4.38 -1.82 -11.77
N SER A 154 -3.87 -3.02 -12.10
CA SER A 154 -4.69 -4.23 -12.09
C SER A 154 -5.13 -4.58 -10.68
N LEU A 155 -6.26 -5.29 -10.56
CA LEU A 155 -6.77 -5.69 -9.25
C LEU A 155 -5.75 -6.54 -8.48
N ALA A 156 -5.00 -7.40 -9.17
CA ALA A 156 -3.97 -8.23 -8.55
C ALA A 156 -2.82 -7.39 -8.01
N SER A 157 -2.29 -6.44 -8.79
CA SER A 157 -1.24 -5.51 -8.36
C SER A 157 -1.65 -4.72 -7.12
N ILE A 158 -2.87 -4.18 -7.12
CA ILE A 158 -3.38 -3.39 -6.00
C ILE A 158 -3.67 -4.27 -4.77
N CYS A 159 -4.25 -5.45 -4.95
CA CYS A 159 -4.65 -6.30 -3.83
C CYS A 159 -3.47 -6.98 -3.15
N PHE A 160 -2.53 -7.48 -3.96
CA PHE A 160 -1.37 -8.25 -3.50
C PHE A 160 -0.11 -7.40 -3.32
N GLU A 161 -0.19 -6.09 -3.60
CA GLU A 161 0.94 -5.16 -3.51
C GLU A 161 2.12 -5.60 -4.39
N VAL A 162 1.82 -6.19 -5.55
CA VAL A 162 2.83 -6.64 -6.51
C VAL A 162 3.10 -5.56 -7.56
N SER A 163 4.37 -5.39 -7.91
CA SER A 163 4.81 -4.35 -8.84
C SER A 163 5.16 -4.88 -10.23
N ASP A 164 5.32 -6.20 -10.38
CA ASP A 164 5.76 -6.84 -11.62
C ASP A 164 5.24 -8.30 -11.72
N SER A 165 5.45 -8.93 -12.90
CA SER A 165 4.97 -10.29 -13.18
C SER A 165 5.71 -11.38 -12.40
N ASN A 166 6.96 -11.17 -11.96
CA ASN A 166 7.69 -12.14 -11.14
C ASN A 166 7.16 -12.16 -9.71
N GLN A 167 6.83 -11.00 -9.16
CA GLN A 167 6.16 -10.90 -7.87
C GLN A 167 4.76 -11.51 -7.93
N LEU A 168 3.99 -11.20 -8.98
CA LEU A 168 2.68 -11.83 -9.19
C LEU A 168 2.79 -13.35 -9.28
N ARG A 169 3.77 -13.88 -10.03
CA ARG A 169 4.04 -15.33 -10.11
C ARG A 169 4.34 -15.92 -8.74
N SER A 170 5.18 -15.26 -7.95
CA SER A 170 5.54 -15.73 -6.61
C SER A 170 4.33 -15.76 -5.68
N THR A 171 3.45 -14.76 -5.76
CA THR A 171 2.18 -14.72 -5.00
C THR A 171 1.25 -15.87 -5.41
N LEU A 172 1.07 -16.10 -6.71
CA LEU A 172 0.22 -17.19 -7.23
C LEU A 172 0.76 -18.58 -6.84
N ASN A 173 2.09 -18.75 -6.84
CA ASN A 173 2.73 -19.98 -6.38
C ASN A 173 2.48 -20.26 -4.88
N GLY A 174 2.21 -19.22 -4.08
CA GLY A 174 1.83 -19.36 -2.68
C GLY A 174 0.38 -19.79 -2.45
N PHE A 175 -0.46 -19.84 -3.50
CA PHE A 175 -1.85 -20.28 -3.38
C PHE A 175 -1.94 -21.80 -3.27
N SER A 176 -3.05 -22.29 -2.69
CA SER A 176 -3.32 -23.72 -2.58
C SER A 176 -3.49 -24.37 -3.96
N ASP A 177 -3.22 -25.67 -4.06
CA ASP A 177 -3.36 -26.42 -5.32
C ASP A 177 -4.79 -26.35 -5.88
N LYS A 178 -5.80 -26.32 -5.00
CA LYS A 178 -7.19 -26.14 -5.41
C LYS A 178 -7.40 -24.79 -6.10
N VAL A 179 -6.93 -23.70 -5.49
CA VAL A 179 -7.07 -22.35 -6.07
C VAL A 179 -6.31 -22.27 -7.40
N ASN A 180 -5.11 -22.84 -7.46
CA ASN A 180 -4.33 -22.86 -8.69
C ASN A 180 -4.99 -23.69 -9.81
N ALA A 181 -5.59 -24.84 -9.48
CA ALA A 181 -6.36 -25.63 -10.43
C ALA A 181 -7.59 -24.87 -10.94
N ASP A 182 -8.32 -24.19 -10.05
CA ASP A 182 -9.49 -23.35 -10.42
C ASP A 182 -9.08 -22.20 -11.36
N LEU A 183 -7.91 -21.59 -11.12
CA LEU A 183 -7.35 -20.56 -12.00
C LEU A 183 -6.99 -21.12 -13.38
N VAL A 184 -6.33 -22.27 -13.43
CA VAL A 184 -5.97 -22.95 -14.69
C VAL A 184 -7.22 -23.31 -15.49
N MET A 185 -8.22 -23.94 -14.86
CA MET A 185 -9.47 -24.29 -15.52
C MET A 185 -10.16 -23.06 -16.11
N ALA A 186 -10.22 -21.95 -15.36
CA ALA A 186 -10.84 -20.72 -15.85
C ALA A 186 -10.10 -20.11 -17.05
N HIS A 187 -8.76 -20.17 -17.09
CA HIS A 187 -7.99 -19.70 -18.24
C HIS A 187 -8.19 -20.62 -19.46
N SER A 188 -8.19 -21.93 -19.25
CA SER A 188 -8.46 -22.92 -20.30
C SER A 188 -9.87 -22.77 -20.87
N GLU A 189 -10.87 -22.48 -20.03
CA GLU A 189 -12.23 -22.24 -20.48
C GLU A 189 -12.34 -21.01 -21.39
N ALA A 190 -11.72 -19.88 -21.01
CA ALA A 190 -11.73 -18.68 -21.83
C ALA A 190 -11.06 -18.91 -23.20
N ILE A 191 -9.96 -19.65 -23.23
CA ILE A 191 -9.31 -20.06 -24.47
C ILE A 191 -10.22 -20.96 -25.30
N SER A 192 -10.82 -21.99 -24.69
CA SER A 192 -11.64 -22.97 -25.39
C SER A 192 -12.90 -22.36 -26.00
N ARG A 193 -13.49 -21.35 -25.35
CA ARG A 193 -14.67 -20.66 -25.88
C ARG A 193 -14.32 -19.65 -26.97
N GLY A 194 -13.10 -19.11 -26.96
CA GLY A 194 -12.68 -18.09 -27.93
C GLY A 194 -13.31 -16.71 -27.71
N GLU A 195 -13.96 -16.49 -26.57
CA GLU A 195 -14.65 -15.24 -26.22
C GLU A 195 -14.40 -14.85 -24.75
N PRO A 196 -14.65 -13.58 -24.35
CA PRO A 196 -14.48 -13.15 -22.98
C PRO A 196 -15.45 -13.88 -22.04
N VAL A 197 -14.90 -14.46 -20.97
CA VAL A 197 -15.67 -15.15 -19.93
C VAL A 197 -15.72 -14.27 -18.69
N ILE A 198 -16.92 -13.86 -18.30
CA ILE A 198 -17.17 -13.02 -17.13
C ILE A 198 -17.58 -13.91 -15.95
N THR A 199 -16.85 -13.83 -14.83
CA THR A 199 -17.15 -14.58 -13.61
C THR A 199 -17.13 -13.68 -12.36
N HIS A 200 -17.70 -14.18 -11.26
CA HIS A 200 -17.73 -13.49 -9.95
C HIS A 200 -17.07 -14.34 -8.86
N PRO A 201 -15.76 -14.63 -8.97
CA PRO A 201 -15.06 -15.48 -8.02
C PRO A 201 -14.99 -14.86 -6.61
N SER A 202 -14.96 -15.73 -5.61
CA SER A 202 -14.53 -15.41 -4.25
C SER A 202 -13.12 -15.96 -4.06
N LEU A 203 -12.17 -15.11 -3.66
CA LEU A 203 -10.83 -15.54 -3.30
C LEU A 203 -10.68 -15.50 -1.78
N ASP A 204 -10.22 -16.58 -1.18
CA ASP A 204 -9.86 -16.67 0.23
C ASP A 204 -8.49 -17.36 0.35
N VAL A 205 -7.43 -16.57 0.46
CA VAL A 205 -6.04 -17.04 0.41
C VAL A 205 -5.23 -16.40 1.52
N LYS A 206 -4.16 -17.10 1.94
CA LYS A 206 -3.14 -16.54 2.81
C LYS A 206 -1.98 -16.06 1.95
N LEU A 207 -1.68 -14.77 2.00
CA LEU A 207 -0.55 -14.17 1.28
C LEU A 207 0.77 -14.52 1.97
N LEU A 208 1.88 -14.35 1.24
CA LEU A 208 3.23 -14.67 1.74
C LEU A 208 3.61 -13.87 3.00
N ASN A 209 3.08 -12.66 3.15
CA ASN A 209 3.25 -11.84 4.36
C ASN A 209 2.37 -12.28 5.55
N GLY A 210 1.69 -13.42 5.45
CA GLY A 210 0.84 -13.98 6.49
C GLY A 210 -0.58 -13.41 6.55
N ARG A 211 -0.88 -12.33 5.81
CA ARG A 211 -2.22 -11.72 5.76
C ARG A 211 -3.21 -12.65 5.08
N ARG A 212 -4.40 -12.83 5.66
CA ARG A 212 -5.53 -13.45 4.98
C ARG A 212 -6.18 -12.43 4.06
N PHE A 213 -6.37 -12.80 2.80
CA PHE A 213 -7.05 -12.02 1.79
C PHE A 213 -8.35 -12.75 1.42
N THR A 214 -9.48 -12.15 1.77
CA THR A 214 -10.81 -12.66 1.43
C THR A 214 -11.57 -11.59 0.67
N ARG A 215 -11.92 -11.83 -0.59
CA ARG A 215 -12.62 -10.84 -1.43
C ARG A 215 -13.43 -11.48 -2.55
N GLN A 216 -14.62 -10.94 -2.79
CA GLN A 216 -15.39 -11.17 -4.00
C GLN A 216 -15.08 -10.09 -5.03
N TYR A 217 -14.91 -10.49 -6.27
CA TYR A 217 -14.58 -9.57 -7.35
C TYR A 217 -15.21 -10.06 -8.65
N ARG A 218 -15.34 -9.15 -9.61
CA ARG A 218 -15.73 -9.47 -10.97
C ARG A 218 -14.46 -9.67 -11.79
N ARG A 219 -14.43 -10.72 -12.58
CA ARG A 219 -13.31 -11.08 -13.44
C ARG A 219 -13.77 -11.28 -14.87
N VAL A 220 -12.98 -10.82 -15.82
CA VAL A 220 -13.07 -11.16 -17.23
C VAL A 220 -11.77 -11.82 -17.65
N LEU A 221 -11.86 -13.04 -18.17
CA LEU A 221 -10.76 -13.69 -18.85
C LEU A 221 -11.07 -13.69 -20.34
N ALA A 222 -10.19 -13.10 -21.14
CA ALA A 222 -10.37 -12.99 -22.58
C ALA A 222 -9.15 -13.56 -23.32
N PRO A 223 -9.35 -14.45 -24.30
CA PRO A 223 -8.27 -14.85 -25.20
C PRO A 223 -7.89 -13.67 -26.09
N VAL A 224 -6.59 -13.45 -26.27
CA VAL A 224 -6.10 -12.41 -27.18
C VAL A 224 -4.95 -12.91 -28.05
N TYR A 225 -4.83 -12.36 -29.24
CA TYR A 225 -3.81 -12.74 -30.21
C TYR A 225 -2.86 -11.57 -30.47
N LEU A 226 -1.57 -11.83 -30.35
CA LEU A 226 -0.53 -10.93 -30.81
C LEU A 226 -0.51 -10.87 -32.35
N PRO A 227 0.13 -9.84 -32.95
CA PRO A 227 0.24 -9.72 -34.41
C PRO A 227 0.93 -10.92 -35.10
N ASP A 228 1.78 -11.64 -34.37
CA ASP A 228 2.44 -12.88 -34.82
C ASP A 228 1.55 -14.14 -34.71
N GLY A 229 0.29 -13.97 -34.28
CA GLY A 229 -0.66 -15.05 -34.05
C GLY A 229 -0.52 -15.75 -32.70
N LYS A 230 0.42 -15.33 -31.84
CA LYS A 230 0.59 -15.95 -30.52
C LYS A 230 -0.60 -15.65 -29.61
N LEU A 231 -1.20 -16.72 -29.09
CA LEU A 231 -2.30 -16.67 -28.13
C LEU A 231 -1.80 -16.31 -26.72
N LEU A 232 -2.52 -15.41 -26.07
CA LEU A 232 -2.37 -15.02 -24.67
C LEU A 232 -3.74 -14.96 -24.00
N VAL A 233 -3.75 -14.87 -22.67
CA VAL A 233 -4.98 -14.61 -21.90
C VAL A 233 -4.83 -13.28 -21.17
N VAL A 234 -5.82 -12.40 -21.32
CA VAL A 234 -5.91 -11.15 -20.58
C VAL A 234 -6.92 -11.30 -19.45
N ASN A 235 -6.52 -10.93 -18.25
CA ASN A 235 -7.36 -10.87 -17.07
C ASN A 235 -7.64 -9.41 -16.71
N PHE A 236 -8.89 -8.99 -16.88
CA PHE A 236 -9.40 -7.76 -16.29
C PHE A 236 -10.21 -8.10 -15.05
N SER A 237 -9.92 -7.46 -13.93
CA SER A 237 -10.62 -7.72 -12.67
C SER A 237 -11.01 -6.40 -12.01
N GLN A 238 -12.21 -6.37 -11.44
CA GLN A 238 -12.77 -5.20 -10.78
C GLN A 238 -13.41 -5.60 -9.44
N ASP A 239 -13.21 -4.77 -8.43
CA ASP A 239 -13.83 -4.98 -7.12
C ASP A 239 -15.35 -4.81 -7.21
N ILE A 240 -16.09 -5.71 -6.58
CA ILE A 240 -17.55 -5.56 -6.48
C ILE A 240 -17.78 -4.68 -5.25
N LYS A 241 -18.06 -3.39 -5.46
CA LYS A 241 -18.48 -2.51 -4.37
C LYS A 241 -19.78 -3.05 -3.77
N THR A 242 -19.69 -3.72 -2.63
CA THR A 242 -20.82 -3.85 -1.73
C THR A 242 -21.11 -2.45 -1.19
N GLY A 243 -22.25 -1.89 -1.60
CA GLY A 243 -22.77 -0.64 -1.05
C GLY A 243 -22.96 -0.71 0.46
#